data_AF-A0A2V6E4Q0-F1
#
_entry.id   AF-A0A2V6E4Q0-F1
#
_cell.length_a   1.000
_cell.length_b   1.000
_cell.length_c   1.000
_cell.angle_alpha   90.00
_cell.angle_beta   90.00
_cell.angle_gamma   90.00
#
_symmetry.space_group_name_H-M   'P 1'
#
loop_
_entity.id
_entity.type
_entity.pdbx_description
1 polymer ?
#
loop_
_entity_poly.entity_id
_entity_poly.type
_entity_poly.pdbx_seq_one_letter_code
_entity_poly.pdbx_strand_id
1 'polypeptide(L)'
;MQTRDEIFDDANGDLAIGELESAVAKYQRCVDLDPNFFDGWHALGMALMKIGRFNEAIEAGKKAVALKPNDQIGWTSLSLFYNRAGNIKEAEAAGAKAKILGWGGTIAQ
;
A
#
# COMPACT_ATOMS: atom_id res chain seq x y z
N MET A 1 13.98 -1.64 -21.97
CA MET A 1 12.92 -2.26 -21.16
C MET A 1 12.88 -1.43 -19.88
N GLN A 2 11.79 -0.72 -19.59
CA GLN A 2 11.71 0.06 -18.36
C GLN A 2 11.70 -0.91 -17.18
N THR A 3 12.56 -0.68 -16.19
CA THR A 3 12.59 -1.48 -14.97
C THR A 3 11.46 -1.09 -14.02
N ARG A 4 11.13 -1.95 -13.05
CA ARG A 4 10.15 -1.60 -11.99
C ARG A 4 10.50 -0.31 -11.27
N ASP A 5 11.79 -0.01 -11.14
CA ASP A 5 12.30 1.15 -10.40
C ASP A 5 12.09 2.44 -11.20
N GLU A 6 12.38 2.40 -12.50
CA GLU A 6 12.10 3.52 -13.41
C GLU A 6 10.60 3.83 -13.50
N ILE A 7 9.75 2.80 -13.59
CA ILE A 7 8.29 3.00 -13.63
C ILE A 7 7.79 3.55 -12.29
N PHE A 8 8.42 3.17 -11.17
CA PHE A 8 8.05 3.66 -9.85
C PHE A 8 8.42 5.14 -9.67
N ASP A 9 9.61 5.54 -10.11
CA ASP A 9 10.03 6.95 -10.10
C ASP A 9 9.10 7.81 -10.97
N ASP A 10 8.81 7.35 -12.19
CA ASP A 10 7.88 8.01 -13.10
C ASP A 10 6.49 8.17 -12.47
N ALA A 11 5.94 7.09 -11.89
CA ALA A 11 4.66 7.11 -11.17
C ALA A 11 4.65 8.08 -9.98
N ASN A 12 5.77 8.22 -9.28
CA ASN A 12 5.91 9.18 -8.18
C ASN A 12 5.93 10.62 -8.71
N GLY A 13 6.51 10.84 -9.89
CA GLY A 13 6.40 12.08 -10.65
C GLY A 13 4.95 12.44 -10.98
N ASP A 14 4.17 11.51 -11.53
CA ASP A 14 2.74 11.72 -11.83
C ASP A 14 1.94 12.02 -10.54
N LEU A 15 2.23 11.28 -9.47
CA LEU A 15 1.60 11.48 -8.17
C LEU A 15 1.85 12.90 -7.64
N ALA A 16 3.05 13.44 -7.86
CA ALA A 16 3.45 14.78 -7.42
C ALA A 16 2.77 15.90 -8.22
N ILE A 17 2.56 15.71 -9.52
CA ILE A 17 1.84 16.69 -10.38
C ILE A 17 0.31 16.57 -10.29
N GLY A 18 -0.20 15.55 -9.59
CA GLY A 18 -1.63 15.32 -9.38
C GLY A 18 -2.29 14.39 -10.39
N GLU A 19 -1.52 13.76 -11.28
CA GLU A 19 -1.96 12.77 -12.26
C GLU A 19 -2.15 11.39 -11.59
N LEU A 20 -3.11 11.31 -10.69
CA LEU A 20 -3.29 10.15 -9.82
C LEU A 20 -3.68 8.88 -10.59
N GLU A 21 -4.50 8.99 -11.64
CA GLU A 21 -4.91 7.83 -12.45
C GLU A 21 -3.73 7.24 -13.22
N SER A 22 -2.90 8.10 -13.81
CA SER A 22 -1.66 7.72 -14.49
C SER A 22 -0.68 7.07 -13.51
N ALA A 23 -0.51 7.65 -12.32
CA ALA A 23 0.32 7.09 -11.26
C ALA A 23 -0.13 5.68 -10.85
N VAL A 24 -1.44 5.48 -10.63
CA VAL A 24 -2.01 4.16 -10.29
C VAL A 24 -1.71 3.13 -11.37
N ALA A 25 -1.91 3.48 -12.65
CA ALA A 25 -1.63 2.56 -13.76
C ALA A 25 -0.14 2.15 -13.82
N LYS A 26 0.77 3.08 -13.52
CA LYS A 26 2.21 2.82 -13.48
C LYS A 26 2.61 1.99 -12.26
N TYR A 27 2.10 2.31 -11.06
CA TYR A 27 2.32 1.49 -9.87
C TYR A 27 1.78 0.06 -10.05
N GLN A 28 0.64 -0.10 -10.73
CA GLN A 28 0.09 -1.41 -11.08
C GLN A 28 1.05 -2.21 -11.96
N ARG A 29 1.71 -1.56 -12.93
CA ARG A 29 2.77 -2.20 -13.73
C ARG A 29 4.00 -2.54 -12.89
N CYS A 30 4.39 -1.72 -11.91
CA CYS A 30 5.51 -2.06 -11.02
C CYS A 30 5.26 -3.35 -10.26
N VAL A 31 4.05 -3.51 -9.70
CA VAL A 31 3.70 -4.71 -8.92
C VAL A 31 3.40 -5.92 -9.82
N ASP A 32 3.05 -5.71 -11.08
CA ASP A 32 2.91 -6.79 -12.07
C ASP A 32 4.29 -7.33 -12.50
N LEU A 33 5.24 -6.43 -12.72
CA LEU A 33 6.63 -6.78 -13.01
C LEU A 33 7.32 -7.44 -11.82
N ASP A 34 7.07 -6.93 -10.61
CA ASP A 34 7.58 -7.53 -9.37
C ASP A 34 6.51 -7.57 -8.28
N PRO A 35 5.82 -8.72 -8.14
CA PRO A 35 4.77 -8.87 -7.14
C PRO A 35 5.29 -8.89 -5.70
N ASN A 36 6.61 -8.94 -5.49
CA ASN A 36 7.24 -8.90 -4.17
C ASN A 36 7.72 -7.48 -3.80
N PHE A 37 7.36 -6.48 -4.59
CA PHE A 37 7.79 -5.11 -4.37
C PHE A 37 6.89 -4.37 -3.39
N PHE A 38 7.27 -4.39 -2.11
CA PHE A 38 6.54 -3.76 -1.01
C PHE A 38 6.23 -2.28 -1.29
N ASP A 39 7.22 -1.49 -1.67
CA ASP A 39 7.07 -0.05 -1.94
C ASP A 39 6.08 0.22 -3.07
N GLY A 40 6.09 -0.62 -4.12
CA GLY A 40 5.11 -0.58 -5.21
C GLY A 40 3.67 -0.78 -4.73
N TRP A 41 3.43 -1.83 -3.93
CA TRP A 41 2.09 -2.09 -3.37
C TRP A 41 1.64 -0.99 -2.40
N HIS A 42 2.56 -0.47 -1.60
CA HIS A 42 2.29 0.61 -0.67
C HIS A 42 1.91 1.90 -1.41
N ALA A 43 2.70 2.31 -2.41
CA ALA A 43 2.44 3.49 -3.21
C ALA A 43 1.16 3.37 -4.06
N LEU A 44 0.91 2.18 -4.62
CA LEU A 44 -0.35 1.87 -5.31
C LEU A 44 -1.55 2.11 -4.40
N GLY A 45 -1.51 1.57 -3.17
CA GLY A 45 -2.58 1.77 -2.18
C GLY A 45 -2.81 3.24 -1.82
N MET A 46 -1.73 4.01 -1.65
CA MET A 46 -1.82 5.44 -1.38
C MET A 46 -2.41 6.24 -2.56
N ALA A 47 -2.03 5.90 -3.78
CA ALA A 47 -2.56 6.56 -4.98
C ALA A 47 -4.06 6.24 -5.17
N LEU A 48 -4.44 4.97 -5.00
CA LEU A 48 -5.84 4.50 -5.02
C LEU A 48 -6.70 5.22 -3.96
N MET A 49 -6.15 5.42 -2.76
CA MET A 49 -6.81 6.19 -1.70
C MET A 49 -7.09 7.64 -2.08
N LYS A 50 -6.17 8.29 -2.80
CA LYS A 50 -6.33 9.68 -3.24
C LYS A 50 -7.44 9.82 -4.31
N ILE A 51 -7.59 8.83 -5.18
CA ILE A 51 -8.68 8.81 -6.19
C ILE A 51 -10.01 8.25 -5.66
N GLY A 52 -10.06 7.83 -4.39
CA GLY A 52 -11.29 7.32 -3.77
C GLY A 52 -11.58 5.84 -4.02
N ARG A 53 -10.64 5.10 -4.61
CA ARG A 53 -10.75 3.65 -4.84
C ARG A 53 -10.31 2.86 -3.60
N PHE A 54 -11.11 2.95 -2.54
CA PHE A 54 -10.73 2.39 -1.24
C PHE A 54 -10.64 0.85 -1.22
N ASN A 55 -11.51 0.15 -1.95
CA ASN A 55 -11.47 -1.32 -2.01
C ASN A 55 -10.16 -1.83 -2.62
N GLU A 56 -9.75 -1.29 -3.76
CA GLU A 56 -8.49 -1.65 -4.41
C GLU A 56 -7.28 -1.26 -3.54
N ALA A 57 -7.35 -0.12 -2.84
CA ALA A 57 -6.30 0.29 -1.92
C ALA A 57 -6.11 -0.70 -0.76
N ILE A 58 -7.22 -1.22 -0.21
CA ILE A 58 -7.19 -2.26 0.81
C ILE A 58 -6.53 -3.52 0.27
N GLU A 59 -6.87 -3.95 -0.96
CA GLU A 59 -6.24 -5.14 -1.56
C GLU A 59 -4.73 -4.96 -1.73
N ALA A 60 -4.29 -3.79 -2.22
CA ALA A 60 -2.89 -3.45 -2.34
C ALA A 60 -2.17 -3.44 -0.98
N GLY A 61 -2.79 -2.84 0.05
CA GLY A 61 -2.27 -2.85 1.42
C GLY A 61 -2.18 -4.27 2.00
N LYS A 62 -3.17 -5.13 1.73
CA LYS A 62 -3.16 -6.55 2.14
C LYS A 62 -2.01 -7.32 1.51
N LYS A 63 -1.70 -7.04 0.25
CA LYS A 63 -0.50 -7.60 -0.42
C LYS A 63 0.78 -7.08 0.22
N ALA A 64 0.89 -5.78 0.48
CA ALA A 64 2.06 -5.20 1.14
C ALA A 64 2.34 -5.85 2.51
N VAL A 65 1.32 -5.98 3.38
CA VAL A 65 1.50 -6.66 4.68
C VAL A 65 1.71 -8.16 4.56
N ALA A 66 1.24 -8.81 3.49
CA ALA A 66 1.56 -10.23 3.25
C ALA A 66 3.02 -10.44 2.85
N LEU A 67 3.62 -9.47 2.13
CA LEU A 67 5.04 -9.51 1.76
C LEU A 67 5.94 -9.23 2.96
N LYS A 68 5.57 -8.24 3.78
CA LYS A 68 6.28 -7.91 5.02
C LYS A 68 5.30 -7.85 6.20
N PRO A 69 4.94 -9.00 6.77
CA PRO A 69 4.00 -9.06 7.89
C PRO A 69 4.56 -8.42 9.15
N ASN A 70 5.89 -8.35 9.30
CA ASN A 70 6.54 -7.68 10.43
C ASN A 70 6.85 -6.20 10.17
N ASP A 71 6.35 -5.62 9.07
CA ASP A 71 6.55 -4.20 8.78
C ASP A 71 5.43 -3.34 9.36
N GLN A 72 5.78 -2.49 10.33
CA GLN A 72 4.82 -1.64 11.02
C GLN A 72 4.12 -0.66 10.06
N ILE A 73 4.83 -0.19 9.03
CA ILE A 73 4.33 0.80 8.07
C ILE A 73 3.24 0.15 7.24
N GLY A 74 3.43 -1.08 6.77
CA GLY A 74 2.42 -1.84 6.03
C GLY A 74 1.08 -1.92 6.77
N TRP A 75 1.10 -2.30 8.06
CA TRP A 75 -0.12 -2.39 8.86
C TRP A 75 -0.74 -1.04 9.19
N THR A 76 0.08 -0.02 9.37
CA THR A 76 -0.38 1.37 9.57
C THR A 76 -1.12 1.88 8.34
N SER A 77 -0.55 1.67 7.16
CA SER A 77 -1.15 2.06 5.88
C SER A 77 -2.43 1.27 5.61
N LEU A 78 -2.44 -0.04 5.87
CA LEU A 78 -3.65 -0.85 5.74
C LEU A 78 -4.77 -0.38 6.69
N SER A 79 -4.44 -0.05 7.95
CA SER A 79 -5.40 0.53 8.91
C SER A 79 -5.97 1.86 8.42
N LEU A 80 -5.14 2.72 7.84
CA LEU A 80 -5.57 3.98 7.23
C LEU A 80 -6.52 3.73 6.06
N PHE A 81 -6.23 2.73 5.22
CA PHE A 81 -7.07 2.39 4.07
C PHE A 81 -8.46 1.91 4.52
N TYR A 82 -8.52 1.03 5.52
CA TYR A 82 -9.78 0.59 6.10
C TYR A 82 -10.56 1.73 6.77
N ASN A 83 -9.88 2.63 7.50
CA ASN A 83 -10.53 3.81 8.09
C ASN A 83 -11.21 4.66 7.01
N ARG A 84 -10.51 4.90 5.90
CA ARG A 84 -11.05 5.72 4.81
C ARG A 84 -12.17 5.02 4.05
N ALA A 85 -12.12 3.70 3.95
CA ALA A 85 -13.22 2.89 3.41
C ALA A 85 -14.45 2.84 4.33
N GLY A 86 -14.37 3.38 5.56
CA GLY A 86 -15.43 3.31 6.57
C GLY A 86 -15.47 1.98 7.33
N ASN A 87 -14.48 1.11 7.14
CA ASN A 87 -14.43 -0.20 7.77
C ASN A 87 -13.62 -0.15 9.08
N ILE A 88 -14.23 0.47 10.09
CA ILE A 88 -13.58 0.77 11.37
C ILE A 88 -13.10 -0.51 12.07
N LYS A 89 -13.86 -1.60 12.00
CA LYS A 89 -13.50 -2.87 12.66
C LYS A 89 -12.20 -3.45 12.12
N GLU A 90 -12.05 -3.53 10.80
CA GLU A 90 -10.82 -4.02 10.19
C GLU A 90 -9.65 -3.04 10.40
N ALA A 91 -9.94 -1.73 10.42
CA ALA A 91 -8.95 -0.71 10.71
C ALA A 91 -8.36 -0.84 12.12
N GLU A 92 -9.19 -1.07 13.14
CA GLU A 92 -8.74 -1.34 14.51
C GLU A 92 -7.90 -2.61 14.60
N ALA A 93 -8.30 -3.67 13.91
CA ALA A 93 -7.53 -4.91 13.87
C ALA A 93 -6.14 -4.72 13.23
N ALA A 94 -6.07 -4.00 12.10
CA ALA A 94 -4.80 -3.68 11.45
C ALA A 94 -3.94 -2.73 12.31
N GLY A 95 -4.56 -1.74 12.97
CA GLY A 95 -3.88 -0.82 13.87
C GLY A 95 -3.33 -1.52 15.12
N ALA A 96 -4.05 -2.50 15.66
CA ALA A 96 -3.58 -3.33 16.76
C ALA A 96 -2.31 -4.12 16.38
N LYS A 97 -2.30 -4.70 15.16
CA LYS A 97 -1.13 -5.37 14.60
C LYS A 97 0.07 -4.42 14.43
N ALA A 98 -0.16 -3.22 13.88
CA ALA A 98 0.89 -2.20 13.77
C ALA A 98 1.46 -1.83 15.16
N LYS A 99 0.60 -1.72 16.18
CA LYS A 99 1.00 -1.38 17.54
C LYS A 99 1.85 -2.48 18.19
N ILE A 100 1.49 -3.74 17.98
CA ILE A 100 2.29 -4.90 18.44
C ILE A 100 3.70 -4.84 17.85
N LEU A 101 3.81 -4.56 16.54
CA LEU A 101 5.10 -4.41 15.87
C LEU A 101 5.92 -3.23 16.40
N GLY A 102 5.26 -2.09 16.65
CA GLY A 102 5.92 -0.91 17.23
C GLY A 102 6.46 -1.14 18.65
N TRP A 103 5.94 -2.12 19.37
CA TRP A 103 6.46 -2.54 20.69
C TRP A 103 7.55 -3.62 20.60
N GLY A 104 8.05 -3.92 19.40
CA GLY A 104 9.03 -4.99 19.17
C GLY A 104 8.42 -6.39 19.16
N GLY A 105 7.09 -6.50 19.15
CA GLY A 105 6.40 -7.75 18.88
C GLY A 105 6.55 -8.16 17.42
N THR A 106 6.25 -9.42 17.12
CA THR A 106 6.16 -9.92 15.75
C THR A 106 4.78 -10.53 15.53
N ILE A 107 4.30 -10.48 14.29
CA ILE A 107 3.04 -11.12 13.93
C ILE A 107 3.39 -12.44 13.29
N ALA A 108 3.19 -13.51 14.04
CA ALA A 108 3.19 -14.85 13.48
C ALA A 108 1.93 -15.01 12.63
N GLN A 109 2.12 -15.38 11.36
CA GLN A 109 1.03 -15.74 10.44
C GLN A 109 0.57 -17.17 10.69
#